data_AF-A0A1B6D3I0-F1
#
_entry.id   AF-A0A1B6D3I0-F1
#
_cell.length_a   1.000
_cell.length_b   1.000
_cell.length_c   1.000
_cell.angle_alpha   90.00
_cell.angle_beta   90.00
_cell.angle_gamma   90.00
#
_symmetry.space_group_name_H-M   'P 1'
#
loop_
_entity.id
_entity.type
_entity.pdbx_description
1 polymer ?
#
loop_
_entity_poly.entity_id
_entity_poly.type
_entity_poly.pdbx_seq_one_letter_code
_entity_poly.pdbx_strand_id
1 'polypeptide(L)'
;MAALLKEVTLYYKKLEEIADPRVEKWPLMSSPLPVLILIIIYQYFFRSLGPKIMENRPPINVKNAMIIYNVFQILLSGWFVEESLRTVWLPGKYNILNQPVDYSDEPFPVYVAFVCYIFFLSKILDLLDTVFMILRKKTNQQSFLHTYHHSIMVLVIWLGVKFMAGGNSVIFGTINAFVHTVMYSYYLLTLIRPEYKKSVWWKRHLTELQLVQFVITMTLGVIYVLQNNDYKTRLLGFVMIPQDAFFLVLFWDFYKKTYLSKNKRV
;
A
#
# COMPACT_ATOMS: atom_id res chain seq x y z
N MET A 1 -3.64 -13.81 33.08
CA MET A 1 -2.51 -13.71 32.12
C MET A 1 -2.26 -15.02 31.38
N ALA A 2 -2.08 -16.17 32.06
CA ALA A 2 -1.85 -17.46 31.41
C ALA A 2 -2.99 -17.95 30.49
N ALA A 3 -4.27 -17.76 30.87
CA ALA A 3 -5.42 -18.13 30.04
C ALA A 3 -5.49 -17.31 28.73
N LEU A 4 -5.29 -15.99 28.83
CA LEU A 4 -5.20 -15.10 27.66
C LEU A 4 -4.04 -15.50 26.74
N LEU A 5 -2.87 -15.82 27.32
CA LEU A 5 -1.71 -16.28 26.54
C LEU A 5 -2.01 -17.58 25.79
N LYS A 6 -2.74 -18.50 26.42
CA LYS A 6 -3.15 -19.77 25.82
C LYS A 6 -4.13 -19.57 24.67
N GLU A 7 -5.11 -18.67 24.82
CA GLU A 7 -6.05 -18.33 23.75
C GLU A 7 -5.35 -17.65 22.57
N VAL A 8 -4.48 -16.67 22.84
CA VAL A 8 -3.67 -16.01 21.81
C VAL A 8 -2.80 -17.01 21.07
N THR A 9 -2.15 -17.93 21.79
CA THR A 9 -1.31 -18.98 21.19
C THR A 9 -2.15 -19.94 20.33
N LEU A 10 -3.34 -20.33 20.79
CA LEU A 10 -4.24 -21.20 20.04
C LEU A 10 -4.74 -20.52 18.76
N TYR A 11 -5.10 -19.25 18.85
CA TYR A 11 -5.53 -18.46 17.69
C TYR A 11 -4.39 -18.25 16.70
N TYR A 12 -3.17 -17.98 17.19
CA TYR A 12 -1.98 -17.85 16.35
C TYR A 12 -1.68 -19.15 15.58
N LYS A 13 -1.75 -20.32 16.23
CA LYS A 13 -1.59 -21.61 15.56
C LYS A 13 -2.63 -21.84 14.45
N LYS A 14 -3.90 -21.50 14.70
CA LYS A 14 -4.94 -21.55 13.67
C LYS A 14 -4.66 -20.63 12.49
N LEU A 15 -4.06 -19.46 12.73
CA LEU A 15 -3.63 -18.57 11.66
C LEU A 15 -2.45 -19.16 10.87
N GLU A 16 -1.49 -19.80 11.54
CA GLU A 16 -0.39 -20.48 10.84
C GLU A 16 -0.88 -21.62 9.94
N GLU A 17 -1.89 -22.39 10.37
CA GLU A 17 -2.48 -23.47 9.57
C GLU A 17 -3.13 -22.98 8.26
N ILE A 18 -3.66 -21.76 8.23
CA ILE A 18 -4.29 -21.18 7.03
C ILE A 18 -3.33 -20.34 6.20
N ALA A 19 -2.10 -20.10 6.68
CA ALA A 19 -1.09 -19.35 5.96
C ALA A 19 -0.68 -20.04 4.66
N ASP A 20 -0.22 -19.24 3.70
CA ASP A 20 0.28 -19.72 2.43
C ASP A 20 1.69 -20.34 2.61
N PRO A 21 1.87 -21.65 2.38
CA PRO A 21 3.16 -22.31 2.61
C PRO A 21 4.25 -21.82 1.65
N ARG A 22 3.87 -21.30 0.47
CA ARG A 22 4.82 -20.90 -0.58
C ARG A 22 5.68 -19.71 -0.17
N VAL A 23 5.14 -18.84 0.68
CA VAL A 23 5.80 -17.60 1.11
C VAL A 23 6.48 -17.71 2.47
N GLU A 24 6.32 -18.83 3.19
CA GLU A 24 6.72 -18.97 4.59
C GLU A 24 8.20 -18.62 4.84
N LYS A 25 9.08 -19.08 3.94
CA LYS A 25 10.53 -18.91 4.04
C LYS A 25 11.02 -17.57 3.51
N TRP A 26 10.15 -16.74 2.95
CA TRP A 26 10.56 -15.46 2.39
C TRP A 26 10.84 -14.44 3.50
N PRO A 27 11.79 -13.51 3.28
CA PRO A 27 12.10 -12.49 4.27
C PRO A 27 10.86 -11.72 4.72
N LEU A 28 10.71 -11.54 6.03
CA LEU A 28 9.56 -10.88 6.69
C LEU A 28 8.22 -11.64 6.63
N MET A 29 8.15 -12.84 6.04
CA MET A 29 6.90 -13.60 5.92
C MET A 29 6.73 -14.71 6.97
N SER A 30 7.78 -15.02 7.74
CA SER A 30 7.73 -16.08 8.75
C SER A 30 6.74 -15.78 9.87
N SER A 31 6.71 -14.54 10.37
CA SER A 31 5.80 -14.10 11.43
C SER A 31 5.39 -12.64 11.24
N PRO A 32 4.30 -12.16 11.87
CA PRO A 32 3.92 -10.75 11.81
C PRO A 32 4.86 -9.84 12.60
N LEU A 33 5.66 -10.39 13.54
CA LEU A 33 6.44 -9.61 14.49
C LEU A 33 7.45 -8.65 13.83
N PRO A 34 8.28 -9.05 12.85
CA PRO A 34 9.18 -8.13 12.17
C PRO A 34 8.47 -6.93 11.54
N VAL A 35 7.30 -7.15 10.94
CA VAL A 35 6.51 -6.10 10.31
C VAL A 35 5.89 -5.16 11.35
N LEU A 36 5.37 -5.70 12.45
CA LEU A 36 4.86 -4.89 13.56
C LEU A 36 5.97 -4.04 14.20
N ILE A 37 7.15 -4.63 14.42
CA ILE A 37 8.32 -3.90 14.94
C ILE A 37 8.71 -2.79 13.96
N LEU A 38 8.75 -3.08 12.66
CA LEU A 38 9.05 -2.09 11.63
C LEU A 38 8.05 -0.92 11.65
N ILE A 39 6.75 -1.19 11.77
CA ILE A 39 5.70 -0.15 11.87
C ILE A 39 5.87 0.66 13.16
N ILE A 40 6.18 0.03 14.29
CA ILE A 40 6.42 0.71 15.58
C ILE A 40 7.64 1.63 15.48
N ILE A 41 8.75 1.13 14.93
CA ILE A 41 9.97 1.93 14.70
C ILE A 41 9.67 3.10 13.76
N TYR A 42 8.95 2.84 12.67
CA TYR A 42 8.51 3.88 11.74
C TYR A 42 7.68 4.96 12.43
N GLN A 43 6.68 4.58 13.24
CA GLN A 43 5.84 5.54 13.97
C GLN A 43 6.63 6.33 15.01
N TYR A 44 7.56 5.69 15.73
CA TYR A 44 8.44 6.36 16.69
C TYR A 44 9.39 7.34 15.99
N PHE A 45 10.01 6.91 14.90
CA PHE A 45 10.88 7.77 14.09
C PHE A 45 10.11 8.97 13.55
N PHE A 46 8.93 8.72 13.00
CA PHE A 46 8.09 9.73 12.40
C PHE A 46 7.59 10.78 13.42
N ARG A 47 7.02 10.34 14.55
CA ARG A 47 6.35 11.24 15.51
C ARG A 47 7.31 11.95 16.47
N SER A 48 8.47 11.36 16.73
CA SER A 48 9.35 11.82 17.81
C SER A 48 10.79 11.99 17.37
N LEU A 49 11.49 10.89 17.06
CA LEU A 49 12.94 10.92 16.87
C LEU A 49 13.37 11.78 15.66
N GLY A 50 12.73 11.61 14.51
CA GLY A 50 13.05 12.35 13.29
C GLY A 50 12.85 13.86 13.42
N PRO A 51 11.67 14.35 13.87
CA PRO A 51 11.46 15.76 14.16
C PRO A 51 12.48 16.32 15.18
N LYS A 52 12.78 15.57 16.25
CA LYS A 52 13.75 15.99 17.28
C LYS A 52 15.18 16.10 16.73
N ILE A 53 15.60 15.17 15.88
CA ILE A 53 16.91 15.23 15.19
C ILE A 53 17.02 16.48 14.32
N MET A 54 15.92 16.85 13.64
CA MET A 54 15.86 17.96 12.71
C MET A 54 15.57 19.31 13.38
N GLU A 55 15.15 19.36 14.64
CA GLU A 55 14.70 20.57 15.34
C GLU A 55 15.70 21.73 15.16
N ASN A 56 16.96 21.49 15.54
CA ASN A 56 18.04 22.48 15.51
C ASN A 56 18.88 22.44 14.22
N ARG A 57 18.38 21.81 13.15
CA ARG A 57 19.08 21.69 11.85
C ARG A 57 18.34 22.43 10.73
N PRO A 58 19.05 23.02 9.75
CA PRO A 58 18.37 23.50 8.54
C PRO A 58 17.78 22.33 7.74
N PRO A 59 16.77 22.57 6.87
CA PRO A 59 16.28 21.55 5.94
C PRO A 59 17.41 21.00 5.08
N ILE A 60 17.52 19.67 4.98
CA ILE A 60 18.55 19.01 4.20
C ILE A 60 18.12 18.94 2.73
N ASN A 61 19.04 19.29 1.82
CA ASN A 61 18.81 19.18 0.40
C ASN A 61 18.93 17.73 -0.07
N VAL A 62 17.81 17.02 -0.07
CA VAL A 62 17.70 15.62 -0.52
C VAL A 62 17.18 15.51 -1.96
N LYS A 63 17.26 16.57 -2.78
CA LYS A 63 16.65 16.61 -4.13
C LYS A 63 17.10 15.43 -5.02
N ASN A 64 18.40 15.18 -5.10
CA ASN A 64 18.93 14.11 -5.97
C ASN A 64 18.52 12.72 -5.47
N ALA A 65 18.55 12.50 -4.15
CA ALA A 65 18.07 11.26 -3.54
C ALA A 65 16.58 11.04 -3.84
N MET A 66 15.76 12.09 -3.75
CA MET A 66 14.34 12.02 -4.12
C MET A 66 14.14 11.74 -5.62
N ILE A 67 14.95 12.32 -6.51
CA ILE A 67 14.86 12.03 -7.95
C ILE A 67 15.10 10.54 -8.20
N ILE A 68 16.20 9.99 -7.67
CA ILE A 68 16.52 8.55 -7.79
C ILE A 68 15.39 7.70 -7.21
N TYR A 69 14.91 8.05 -6.03
CA TYR A 69 13.82 7.35 -5.36
C TYR A 69 12.52 7.37 -6.17
N ASN A 70 12.10 8.52 -6.71
CA ASN A 70 10.87 8.60 -7.50
C ASN A 70 11.02 7.85 -8.84
N VAL A 71 12.19 7.91 -9.49
CA VAL A 71 12.46 7.10 -10.69
C VAL A 71 12.35 5.61 -10.37
N PHE A 72 12.96 5.16 -9.27
CA PHE A 72 12.88 3.78 -8.84
C PHE A 72 11.45 3.35 -8.53
N GLN A 73 10.66 4.19 -7.83
CA GLN A 73 9.26 3.93 -7.55
C GLN A 73 8.38 3.83 -8.82
N ILE A 74 8.63 4.70 -9.81
CA ILE A 74 7.95 4.66 -11.12
C ILE A 74 8.28 3.34 -11.83
N LEU A 75 9.56 2.95 -11.86
CA LEU A 75 9.99 1.71 -12.51
C LEU A 75 9.43 0.48 -11.80
N LEU A 76 9.47 0.43 -10.48
CA LEU A 76 8.97 -0.68 -9.68
C LEU A 76 7.45 -0.84 -9.81
N SER A 77 6.70 0.26 -9.70
CA SER A 77 5.25 0.24 -9.85
C SER A 77 4.84 -0.06 -11.30
N GLY A 78 5.54 0.51 -12.27
CA GLY A 78 5.33 0.25 -13.70
C GLY A 78 5.62 -1.20 -14.07
N TRP A 79 6.71 -1.77 -13.55
CA TRP A 79 7.04 -3.19 -13.69
C TRP A 79 5.94 -4.06 -13.08
N PHE A 80 5.44 -3.78 -11.88
CA PHE A 80 4.35 -4.57 -11.31
C PHE A 80 3.10 -4.58 -12.21
N VAL A 81 2.74 -3.42 -12.78
CA VAL A 81 1.60 -3.31 -13.72
C VAL A 81 1.86 -4.14 -14.97
N GLU A 82 3.02 -3.96 -15.61
CA GLU A 82 3.39 -4.72 -16.81
C GLU A 82 3.40 -6.22 -16.55
N GLU A 83 4.04 -6.64 -15.45
CA GLU A 83 4.14 -8.03 -15.04
C GLU A 83 2.75 -8.64 -14.78
N SER A 84 1.88 -7.93 -14.06
CA SER A 84 0.50 -8.39 -13.80
C SER A 84 -0.30 -8.52 -15.11
N LEU A 85 -0.17 -7.54 -16.01
CA LEU A 85 -0.84 -7.56 -17.31
C LEU A 85 -0.36 -8.72 -18.18
N ARG A 86 0.96 -8.88 -18.31
CA ARG A 86 1.59 -9.89 -19.16
C ARG A 86 1.37 -11.31 -18.66
N THR A 87 1.39 -11.51 -17.35
CA THR A 87 1.34 -12.86 -16.75
C THR A 87 -0.06 -13.38 -16.58
N VAL A 88 -0.99 -12.50 -16.23
CA VAL A 88 -2.30 -12.87 -15.69
C VAL A 88 -3.46 -12.29 -16.51
N TRP A 89 -3.48 -10.97 -16.71
CA TRP A 89 -4.68 -10.29 -17.24
C TRP A 89 -4.84 -10.38 -18.76
N LEU A 90 -3.80 -10.04 -19.54
CA LEU A 90 -3.86 -10.06 -21.01
C LEU A 90 -4.01 -11.47 -21.59
N PRO A 91 -3.34 -12.51 -21.06
CA PRO A 91 -3.58 -13.87 -21.53
C PRO A 91 -4.93 -14.46 -21.08
N GLY A 92 -5.71 -13.74 -20.27
CA GLY A 92 -6.99 -14.21 -19.75
C GLY A 92 -6.87 -15.37 -18.76
N LYS A 93 -5.74 -15.50 -18.05
CA LYS A 93 -5.54 -16.59 -17.09
C LYS A 93 -6.39 -16.43 -15.84
N TYR A 94 -6.66 -15.19 -15.42
CA TYR A 94 -7.52 -14.91 -14.26
C TYR A 94 -8.82 -14.23 -14.64
N ASN A 95 -9.88 -14.57 -13.90
CA ASN A 95 -11.13 -13.84 -13.93
C ASN A 95 -11.07 -12.62 -12.98
N ILE A 96 -11.35 -11.42 -13.49
CA ILE A 96 -11.26 -10.17 -12.70
C ILE A 96 -12.27 -10.14 -11.53
N LEU A 97 -13.43 -10.82 -11.68
CA LEU A 97 -14.50 -10.79 -10.70
C LEU A 97 -14.34 -11.89 -9.64
N ASN A 98 -14.02 -13.10 -10.07
CA ASN A 98 -13.90 -14.25 -9.18
C ASN A 98 -12.80 -15.22 -9.61
N GLN A 99 -11.62 -15.00 -9.05
CA GLN A 99 -10.43 -15.80 -9.21
C GLN A 99 -9.92 -16.21 -7.81
N PRO A 100 -10.04 -17.50 -7.45
CA PRO A 100 -9.44 -18.02 -6.23
C PRO A 100 -7.91 -18.03 -6.35
N VAL A 101 -7.24 -18.05 -5.20
CA VAL A 101 -5.80 -18.26 -5.13
C VAL A 101 -5.51 -19.74 -5.37
N ASP A 102 -4.62 -20.02 -6.31
CA ASP A 102 -4.00 -21.33 -6.46
C ASP A 102 -2.81 -21.39 -5.49
N TYR A 103 -2.82 -22.35 -4.55
CA TYR A 103 -1.79 -22.54 -3.53
C TYR A 103 -0.78 -23.65 -3.87
N SER A 104 -0.84 -24.22 -5.06
CA SER A 104 0.11 -25.24 -5.50
C SER A 104 1.53 -24.69 -5.62
N ASP A 105 2.52 -25.58 -5.48
CA ASP A 105 3.95 -25.28 -5.67
C ASP A 105 4.37 -25.32 -7.16
N GLU A 106 3.39 -25.17 -8.06
CA GLU A 106 3.64 -25.11 -9.49
C GLU A 106 4.35 -23.80 -9.86
N PRO A 107 5.15 -23.77 -10.95
CA PRO A 107 5.94 -22.60 -11.30
C PRO A 107 5.13 -21.31 -11.47
N PHE A 108 3.91 -21.40 -12.02
CA PHE A 108 3.09 -20.21 -12.28
C PHE A 108 2.48 -19.59 -11.01
N PRO A 109 1.77 -20.33 -10.13
CA PRO A 109 1.26 -19.77 -8.88
C PRO A 109 2.37 -19.24 -7.96
N VAL A 110 3.49 -19.95 -7.84
CA VAL A 110 4.66 -19.49 -7.06
C VAL A 110 5.20 -18.17 -7.62
N TYR A 111 5.27 -18.04 -8.94
CA TYR A 111 5.69 -16.80 -9.58
C TYR A 111 4.73 -15.64 -9.30
N VAL A 112 3.41 -15.86 -9.40
CA VAL A 112 2.42 -14.83 -9.05
C VAL A 112 2.54 -14.42 -7.58
N ALA A 113 2.73 -15.38 -6.68
CA ALA A 113 2.97 -15.10 -5.27
C ALA A 113 4.23 -14.25 -5.06
N PHE A 114 5.30 -14.52 -5.82
CA PHE A 114 6.54 -13.75 -5.77
C PHE A 114 6.32 -12.30 -6.22
N VAL A 115 5.56 -12.09 -7.29
CA VAL A 115 5.18 -10.74 -7.76
C VAL A 115 4.38 -9.99 -6.67
N CYS A 116 3.41 -10.65 -6.02
CA CYS A 116 2.69 -10.09 -4.87
C CYS A 116 3.64 -9.75 -3.70
N TYR A 117 4.67 -10.55 -3.45
CA TYR A 117 5.67 -10.28 -2.42
C TYR A 117 6.55 -9.08 -2.76
N ILE A 118 6.95 -8.90 -4.02
CA ILE A 118 7.66 -7.67 -4.43
C ILE A 118 6.77 -6.44 -4.24
N PHE A 119 5.46 -6.54 -4.50
CA PHE A 119 4.52 -5.47 -4.19
C PHE A 119 4.45 -5.17 -2.69
N PHE A 120 4.47 -6.19 -1.82
CA PHE A 120 4.60 -5.97 -0.38
C PHE A 120 5.88 -5.20 -0.02
N LEU A 121 7.04 -5.59 -0.58
CA LEU A 121 8.30 -4.87 -0.35
C LEU A 121 8.23 -3.41 -0.82
N SER A 122 7.50 -3.13 -1.92
CA SER A 122 7.27 -1.75 -2.36
C SER A 122 6.51 -0.91 -1.32
N LYS A 123 5.59 -1.50 -0.54
CA LYS A 123 4.89 -0.76 0.53
C LYS A 123 5.82 -0.40 1.69
N ILE A 124 6.83 -1.24 1.97
CA ILE A 124 7.88 -0.91 2.95
C ILE A 124 8.73 0.25 2.42
N LEU A 125 9.07 0.22 1.13
CA LEU A 125 9.81 1.30 0.48
C LEU A 125 9.06 2.63 0.53
N ASP A 126 7.74 2.62 0.38
CA ASP A 126 6.87 3.81 0.48
C ASP A 126 7.04 4.56 1.82
N LEU A 127 7.52 3.90 2.89
CA LEU A 127 7.79 4.56 4.17
C LEU A 127 8.89 5.64 4.08
N LEU A 128 9.75 5.58 3.07
CA LEU A 128 10.79 6.60 2.82
C LEU A 128 10.20 7.96 2.43
N ASP A 129 8.96 8.03 1.93
CA ASP A 129 8.28 9.30 1.65
C ASP A 129 8.26 10.19 2.90
N THR A 130 7.94 9.59 4.05
CA THR A 130 7.90 10.27 5.34
C THR A 130 9.28 10.72 5.79
N VAL A 131 10.33 9.92 5.53
CA VAL A 131 11.71 10.28 5.82
C VAL A 131 12.10 11.54 5.04
N PHE A 132 11.81 11.61 3.74
CA PHE A 132 12.07 12.80 2.93
C PHE A 132 11.28 14.03 3.41
N MET A 133 10.04 13.86 3.88
CA MET A 133 9.26 14.96 4.45
C MET A 133 9.92 15.54 5.71
N ILE A 134 10.43 14.68 6.61
CA ILE A 134 11.12 15.08 7.84
C ILE A 134 12.42 15.82 7.51
N LEU A 135 13.27 15.24 6.66
CA LEU A 135 14.58 15.82 6.30
C LEU A 135 14.43 17.21 5.64
N ARG A 136 13.32 17.45 4.94
CA ARG A 136 13.00 18.74 4.30
C ARG A 136 12.23 19.71 5.19
N LYS A 137 11.94 19.35 6.45
CA LYS A 137 11.06 20.11 7.35
C LYS A 137 9.70 20.45 6.71
N LYS A 138 9.11 19.51 5.96
CA LYS A 138 7.78 19.65 5.37
C LYS A 138 6.74 18.92 6.22
N THR A 139 6.69 19.27 7.50
CA THR A 139 5.77 18.68 8.48
C THR A 139 4.30 18.92 8.15
N ASN A 140 3.99 19.96 7.38
CA ASN A 140 2.65 20.19 6.85
C ASN A 140 2.15 19.09 5.88
N GLN A 141 3.05 18.28 5.32
CA GLN A 141 2.70 17.11 4.50
C GLN A 141 2.41 15.86 5.35
N GLN A 142 2.78 15.88 6.63
CA GLN A 142 2.64 14.77 7.58
C GLN A 142 1.24 14.73 8.18
N SER A 143 0.24 14.53 7.31
CA SER A 143 -1.15 14.41 7.74
C SER A 143 -1.42 13.07 8.44
N PHE A 144 -2.49 13.03 9.24
CA PHE A 144 -3.03 11.76 9.75
C PHE A 144 -3.28 10.76 8.61
N LEU A 145 -3.90 11.22 7.51
CA LEU A 145 -4.16 10.41 6.31
C LEU A 145 -2.87 9.73 5.81
N HIS A 146 -1.80 10.49 5.60
CA HIS A 146 -0.51 9.96 5.13
C HIS A 146 0.04 8.89 6.07
N THR A 147 0.15 9.24 7.34
CA THR A 147 0.86 8.41 8.33
C THR A 147 0.10 7.14 8.69
N TYR A 148 -1.24 7.24 8.74
CA TYR A 148 -2.12 6.10 8.90
C TYR A 148 -2.05 5.18 7.67
N HIS A 149 -2.20 5.72 6.46
CA HIS A 149 -2.13 4.98 5.21
C HIS A 149 -0.82 4.20 5.08
N HIS A 150 0.33 4.85 5.19
CA HIS A 150 1.62 4.18 5.01
C HIS A 150 1.89 3.08 6.05
N SER A 151 1.38 3.20 7.28
CA SER A 151 1.53 2.13 8.28
C SER A 151 0.59 0.96 8.05
N ILE A 152 -0.70 1.24 7.82
CA ILE A 152 -1.68 0.17 7.70
C ILE A 152 -1.54 -0.58 6.36
N MET A 153 -1.10 0.09 5.29
CA MET A 153 -0.85 -0.57 3.99
C MET A 153 0.25 -1.63 4.10
N VAL A 154 1.32 -1.38 4.86
CA VAL A 154 2.37 -2.40 5.08
C VAL A 154 1.76 -3.64 5.76
N LEU A 155 0.92 -3.45 6.78
CA LEU A 155 0.29 -4.55 7.51
C LEU A 155 -0.75 -5.29 6.65
N VAL A 156 -1.63 -4.57 5.96
CA VAL A 156 -2.72 -5.16 5.17
C VAL A 156 -2.18 -5.91 3.97
N ILE A 157 -1.16 -5.38 3.29
CA ILE A 157 -0.53 -6.10 2.17
C ILE A 157 0.29 -7.29 2.68
N TRP A 158 0.93 -7.20 3.85
CA TRP A 158 1.54 -8.38 4.48
C TRP A 158 0.51 -9.50 4.73
N LEU A 159 -0.66 -9.17 5.28
CA LEU A 159 -1.75 -10.13 5.46
C LEU A 159 -2.20 -10.71 4.11
N GLY A 160 -2.34 -9.86 3.08
CA GLY A 160 -2.67 -10.28 1.73
C GLY A 160 -1.67 -11.31 1.18
N VAL A 161 -0.37 -11.06 1.28
CA VAL A 161 0.66 -12.00 0.80
C VAL A 161 0.74 -13.24 1.69
N LYS A 162 0.59 -13.11 3.02
CA LYS A 162 0.70 -14.24 3.96
C LYS A 162 -0.41 -15.28 3.77
N PHE A 163 -1.59 -14.86 3.33
CA PHE A 163 -2.77 -15.73 3.26
C PHE A 163 -3.34 -15.91 1.85
N MET A 164 -3.18 -14.93 0.96
CA MET A 164 -3.87 -14.87 -0.33
C MET A 164 -2.97 -14.29 -1.44
N ALA A 165 -1.72 -14.75 -1.53
CA ALA A 165 -0.79 -14.33 -2.58
C ALA A 165 -1.23 -14.85 -3.96
N GLY A 166 -2.02 -14.05 -4.68
CA GLY A 166 -2.55 -14.37 -6.00
C GLY A 166 -4.06 -14.15 -6.13
N GLY A 167 -4.67 -14.77 -7.13
CA GLY A 167 -6.10 -14.63 -7.43
C GLY A 167 -6.56 -13.18 -7.61
N ASN A 168 -7.77 -12.87 -7.12
CA ASN A 168 -8.34 -11.50 -7.17
C ASN A 168 -7.46 -10.43 -6.51
N SER A 169 -6.61 -10.77 -5.54
CA SER A 169 -5.79 -9.74 -4.88
C SER A 169 -4.84 -9.01 -5.85
N VAL A 170 -4.46 -9.68 -6.95
CA VAL A 170 -3.59 -9.14 -7.98
C VAL A 170 -4.22 -7.92 -8.66
N ILE A 171 -5.55 -7.86 -8.84
CA ILE A 171 -6.17 -6.71 -9.53
C ILE A 171 -6.13 -5.47 -8.65
N PHE A 172 -6.30 -5.62 -7.34
CA PHE A 172 -6.17 -4.52 -6.39
C PHE A 172 -4.75 -3.96 -6.40
N GLY A 173 -3.75 -4.85 -6.37
CA GLY A 173 -2.34 -4.47 -6.52
C GLY A 173 -2.06 -3.78 -7.85
N THR A 174 -2.63 -4.28 -8.96
CA THR A 174 -2.42 -3.75 -10.31
C THR A 174 -2.94 -2.32 -10.43
N ILE A 175 -4.16 -2.07 -9.95
CA ILE A 175 -4.75 -0.72 -9.97
C ILE A 175 -3.95 0.22 -9.06
N ASN A 176 -3.58 -0.22 -7.85
CA ASN A 176 -2.78 0.61 -6.93
C ASN A 176 -1.42 0.96 -7.53
N ALA A 177 -0.72 -0.02 -8.11
CA ALA A 177 0.57 0.18 -8.75
C ALA A 177 0.46 1.14 -9.95
N PHE A 178 -0.61 1.05 -10.76
CA PHE A 178 -0.86 2.01 -11.83
C PHE A 178 -1.00 3.44 -11.31
N VAL A 179 -1.81 3.65 -10.27
CA VAL A 179 -1.96 4.98 -9.65
C VAL A 179 -0.65 5.45 -9.02
N HIS A 180 0.13 4.55 -8.41
CA HIS A 180 1.46 4.88 -7.88
C HIS A 180 2.44 5.29 -8.98
N THR A 181 2.45 4.63 -10.15
CA THR A 181 3.25 5.05 -11.31
C THR A 181 2.92 6.49 -11.71
N VAL A 182 1.64 6.85 -11.77
CA VAL A 182 1.20 8.22 -12.09
C VAL A 182 1.57 9.21 -10.96
N MET A 183 1.35 8.83 -9.70
CA MET A 183 1.63 9.66 -8.53
C MET A 183 3.13 10.00 -8.41
N TYR A 184 4.01 8.99 -8.49
CA TYR A 184 5.45 9.19 -8.40
C TYR A 184 6.01 9.91 -9.64
N SER A 185 5.40 9.73 -10.82
CA SER A 185 5.70 10.54 -12.01
C SER A 185 5.41 12.02 -11.77
N TYR A 186 4.27 12.34 -11.15
CA TYR A 186 3.94 13.70 -10.76
C TYR A 186 4.90 14.27 -9.69
N TYR A 187 5.30 13.46 -8.71
CA TYR A 187 6.31 13.88 -7.72
C TYR A 187 7.67 14.16 -8.35
N LEU A 188 8.12 13.30 -9.26
CA LEU A 188 9.34 13.52 -10.04
C LEU A 188 9.25 14.80 -10.87
N LEU A 189 8.15 14.99 -11.60
CA LEU A 189 7.92 16.17 -12.44
C LEU A 189 7.98 17.46 -11.60
N THR A 190 7.31 17.49 -10.46
CA THR A 190 7.29 18.67 -9.58
C THR A 190 8.61 18.91 -8.83
N LEU A 191 9.51 17.92 -8.78
CA LEU A 191 10.89 18.09 -8.29
C LEU A 191 11.81 18.68 -9.35
N ILE A 192 11.68 18.25 -10.60
CA ILE A 192 12.50 18.74 -11.73
C ILE A 192 12.02 20.12 -12.19
N ARG A 193 10.70 20.29 -12.30
CA ARG A 193 10.02 21.51 -12.75
C ARG A 193 9.07 22.02 -11.67
N PRO A 194 9.55 22.84 -10.71
CA PRO A 194 8.75 23.35 -9.60
C PRO A 194 7.52 24.17 -9.99
N GLU A 195 7.48 24.69 -11.22
CA GLU A 195 6.33 25.41 -11.80
C GLU A 195 5.03 24.58 -11.75
N TYR A 196 5.12 23.28 -12.01
CA TYR A 196 3.96 22.38 -11.96
C TYR A 196 3.44 22.14 -10.54
N LYS A 197 4.26 22.41 -9.51
CA LYS A 197 3.84 22.28 -8.10
C LYS A 197 2.71 23.24 -7.75
N LYS A 198 2.58 24.35 -8.46
CA LYS A 198 1.49 25.34 -8.27
C LYS A 198 0.24 24.98 -9.08
N SER A 199 0.32 24.05 -10.02
CA SER A 199 -0.84 23.65 -10.81
C SER A 199 -1.84 22.87 -9.94
N VAL A 200 -2.98 23.53 -9.66
CA VAL A 200 -4.11 22.90 -8.95
C VAL A 200 -4.74 21.82 -9.82
N TRP A 201 -4.70 21.97 -11.15
CA TRP A 201 -5.27 21.02 -12.09
C TRP A 201 -4.66 19.63 -11.93
N TRP A 202 -3.33 19.51 -11.96
CA TRP A 202 -2.65 18.21 -11.80
C TRP A 202 -2.93 17.55 -10.45
N LYS A 203 -2.85 18.33 -9.36
CA LYS A 203 -3.11 17.81 -8.01
C LYS A 203 -4.54 17.29 -7.86
N ARG A 204 -5.51 18.03 -8.40
CA ARG A 204 -6.92 17.67 -8.33
C ARG A 204 -7.19 16.36 -9.06
N HIS A 205 -6.77 16.23 -10.32
CA HIS A 205 -7.00 15.02 -11.11
C HIS A 205 -6.26 13.81 -10.54
N LEU A 206 -5.08 14.02 -9.92
CA LEU A 206 -4.39 12.94 -9.21
C LEU A 206 -5.20 12.45 -7.99
N THR A 207 -5.79 13.37 -7.22
CA THR A 207 -6.67 12.99 -6.10
C THR A 207 -7.96 12.32 -6.59
N GLU A 208 -8.55 12.81 -7.69
CA GLU A 208 -9.72 12.18 -8.32
C GLU A 208 -9.40 10.75 -8.80
N LEU A 209 -8.22 10.53 -9.40
CA LEU A 209 -7.76 9.20 -9.79
C LEU A 209 -7.66 8.24 -8.60
N GLN A 210 -7.12 8.71 -7.46
CA GLN A 210 -7.05 7.92 -6.23
C GLN A 210 -8.43 7.59 -5.67
N LEU A 211 -9.38 8.54 -5.69
CA LEU A 211 -10.77 8.30 -5.29
C LEU A 211 -11.44 7.24 -6.17
N VAL A 212 -11.26 7.33 -7.49
CA VAL A 212 -11.79 6.36 -8.45
C VAL A 212 -11.19 4.97 -8.20
N GLN A 213 -9.88 4.88 -7.91
CA GLN A 213 -9.26 3.61 -7.51
C GLN A 213 -10.00 2.99 -6.32
N PHE A 214 -10.20 3.71 -5.22
CA PHE A 214 -10.82 3.14 -4.02
C PHE A 214 -12.25 2.67 -4.28
N VAL A 215 -13.02 3.38 -5.12
CA VAL A 215 -14.36 2.92 -5.51
C VAL A 215 -14.27 1.61 -6.29
N ILE A 216 -13.38 1.51 -7.27
CA ILE A 216 -13.21 0.30 -8.09
C ILE A 216 -12.73 -0.88 -7.23
N THR A 217 -11.69 -0.71 -6.41
CA THR A 217 -11.14 -1.80 -5.58
C THR A 217 -12.15 -2.26 -4.55
N MET A 218 -12.88 -1.34 -3.91
CA MET A 218 -13.93 -1.69 -2.95
C MET A 218 -15.08 -2.45 -3.63
N THR A 219 -15.56 -2.02 -4.80
CA THR A 219 -16.62 -2.73 -5.53
C THR A 219 -16.19 -4.13 -5.92
N LEU A 220 -14.98 -4.28 -6.49
CA LEU A 220 -14.43 -5.58 -6.86
C LEU A 220 -14.21 -6.47 -5.63
N GLY A 221 -13.77 -5.90 -4.51
CA GLY A 221 -13.61 -6.61 -3.23
C GLY A 221 -14.93 -7.15 -2.68
N VAL A 222 -15.99 -6.33 -2.70
CA VAL A 222 -17.34 -6.75 -2.29
C VAL A 222 -17.87 -7.86 -3.19
N ILE A 223 -17.76 -7.71 -4.52
CA ILE A 223 -18.18 -8.74 -5.47
C ILE A 223 -17.46 -10.06 -5.19
N TYR A 224 -16.15 -10.01 -5.01
CA TYR A 224 -15.34 -11.20 -4.74
C TYR A 224 -15.74 -11.92 -3.45
N VAL A 225 -15.95 -11.18 -2.35
CA VAL A 225 -16.38 -11.76 -1.06
C VAL A 225 -17.79 -12.34 -1.13
N LEU A 226 -18.69 -11.76 -1.93
CA LEU A 226 -20.05 -12.27 -2.11
C LEU A 226 -20.10 -13.52 -3.01
N GLN A 227 -19.22 -13.60 -4.00
CA GLN A 227 -19.18 -14.72 -4.95
C GLN A 227 -18.31 -15.90 -4.46
N ASN A 228 -17.42 -15.67 -3.50
CA ASN A 228 -16.52 -16.69 -2.98
C ASN A 228 -16.92 -17.15 -1.57
N ASN A 229 -17.11 -18.46 -1.41
CA ASN A 229 -17.51 -19.08 -0.15
C ASN A 229 -16.32 -19.51 0.73
N ASP A 230 -15.08 -19.30 0.27
CA ASP A 230 -13.87 -19.62 1.02
C ASP A 230 -13.73 -18.80 2.31
N TYR A 231 -13.38 -19.49 3.39
CA TYR A 231 -13.24 -18.89 4.72
C TYR A 231 -12.12 -17.85 4.76
N LYS A 232 -10.96 -18.11 4.13
CA LYS A 232 -9.82 -17.18 4.14
C LYS A 232 -10.17 -15.88 3.42
N THR A 233 -10.84 -16.01 2.27
CA THR A 233 -11.35 -14.91 1.46
C THR A 233 -12.30 -14.02 2.25
N ARG A 234 -13.26 -14.61 2.97
CA ARG A 234 -14.20 -13.84 3.80
C ARG A 234 -13.50 -13.15 4.98
N LEU A 235 -12.61 -13.87 5.67
CA LEU A 235 -11.87 -13.33 6.80
C LEU A 235 -11.04 -12.11 6.40
N LEU A 236 -10.28 -12.19 5.30
CA LEU A 236 -9.51 -11.05 4.80
C LEU A 236 -10.42 -9.95 4.22
N GLY A 237 -11.54 -10.31 3.60
CA GLY A 237 -12.57 -9.35 3.16
C GLY A 237 -13.08 -8.47 4.30
N PHE A 238 -13.33 -9.04 5.48
CA PHE A 238 -13.74 -8.29 6.68
C PHE A 238 -12.67 -7.33 7.20
N VAL A 239 -11.41 -7.49 6.80
CA VAL A 239 -10.32 -6.58 7.16
C VAL A 239 -10.11 -5.53 6.05
N MET A 240 -10.02 -5.96 4.80
CA MET A 240 -9.63 -5.12 3.66
C MET A 240 -10.75 -4.18 3.19
N ILE A 241 -12.01 -4.63 3.16
CA ILE A 241 -13.12 -3.78 2.66
C ILE A 241 -13.37 -2.59 3.58
N PRO A 242 -13.46 -2.75 4.93
CA PRO A 242 -13.58 -1.60 5.82
C PRO A 242 -12.39 -0.65 5.73
N GLN A 243 -11.18 -1.18 5.49
CA GLN A 243 -9.98 -0.38 5.31
C GLN A 243 -10.06 0.51 4.06
N ASP A 244 -10.47 -0.04 2.92
CA ASP A 244 -10.69 0.71 1.68
C ASP A 244 -11.79 1.76 1.84
N ALA A 245 -12.89 1.42 2.51
CA ALA A 245 -13.96 2.38 2.82
C ALA A 245 -13.46 3.53 3.69
N PHE A 246 -12.62 3.25 4.69
CA PHE A 246 -12.03 4.27 5.53
C PHE A 246 -11.07 5.18 4.74
N PHE A 247 -10.27 4.62 3.82
CA PHE A 247 -9.45 5.44 2.92
C PHE A 247 -10.30 6.32 2.01
N LEU A 248 -11.37 5.79 1.43
CA LEU A 248 -12.30 6.58 0.62
C LEU A 248 -12.84 7.78 1.40
N VAL A 249 -13.23 7.59 2.66
CA VAL A 249 -13.70 8.68 3.54
C VAL A 249 -12.60 9.72 3.79
N LEU A 250 -11.37 9.28 4.12
CA LEU A 250 -10.26 10.21 4.40
C LEU A 250 -9.84 11.00 3.14
N PHE A 251 -9.76 10.35 1.99
CA PHE A 251 -9.45 11.02 0.72
C PHE A 251 -10.58 11.96 0.29
N TRP A 252 -11.84 11.59 0.53
CA TRP A 252 -12.98 12.47 0.26
C TRP A 252 -12.97 13.71 1.16
N ASP A 253 -12.67 13.54 2.46
CA ASP A 253 -12.49 14.66 3.38
C ASP A 253 -11.35 15.59 2.94
N PHE A 254 -10.20 15.02 2.58
CA PHE A 254 -9.08 15.77 2.01
C PHE A 254 -9.47 16.54 0.74
N TYR A 255 -10.18 15.88 -0.18
CA TYR A 255 -10.64 16.47 -1.44
C TYR A 255 -11.58 17.66 -1.19
N LYS A 256 -12.59 17.48 -0.33
CA LYS A 256 -13.52 18.56 0.06
C LYS A 256 -12.78 19.74 0.67
N LYS A 257 -11.90 19.49 1.63
CA LYS A 257 -11.14 20.55 2.33
C LYS A 257 -10.18 21.31 1.41
N THR A 258 -9.61 20.64 0.41
CA THR A 258 -8.57 21.20 -0.46
C THR A 258 -9.14 21.89 -1.69
N TYR A 259 -10.20 21.33 -2.30
CA TYR A 259 -10.68 21.79 -3.63
C TYR A 259 -12.11 22.34 -3.64
N LEU A 260 -12.97 21.93 -2.70
CA LEU A 260 -14.37 22.38 -2.67
C LEU A 260 -14.63 23.47 -1.62
N SER A 261 -13.82 23.52 -0.56
CA SER A 261 -13.92 24.58 0.44
C SER A 261 -13.54 25.92 -0.19
N LYS A 262 -14.50 26.85 -0.23
CA LYS A 262 -14.32 28.22 -0.74
C LYS A 262 -13.35 29.07 0.11
N ASN A 263 -12.86 28.57 1.24
CA ASN A 263 -12.05 29.32 2.20
C ASN A 263 -10.52 29.26 2.00
N LYS A 264 -10.01 28.83 0.83
CA LYS A 264 -8.59 28.99 0.47
C LYS A 264 -8.40 29.53 -0.95
N ARG A 265 -8.81 30.78 -1.15
CA ARG A 265 -8.22 31.68 -2.15
C ARG A 265 -7.60 32.88 -1.43
N VAL A 266 -6.37 32.71 -0.94
CA VAL A 266 -5.28 33.71 -0.90
C VAL A 266 -3.98 32.94 -0.86
#